data_AF-A0A534TFR7-F1
#
_entry.id   AF-A0A534TFR7-F1
#
_cell.length_a   1.000
_cell.length_b   1.000
_cell.length_c   1.000
_cell.angle_alpha   90.00
_cell.angle_beta   90.00
_cell.angle_gamma   90.00
#
_symmetry.space_group_name_H-M   'P 1'
#
loop_
_entity.id
_entity.type
_entity.pdbx_description
1 polymer ?
#
loop_
_entity_poly.entity_id
_entity_poly.type
_entity_poly.pdbx_seq_one_letter_code
_entity_poly.pdbx_strand_id
1 'polypeptide(L)'
;MPRPHLGTFAIGLVFGTVTAVALALAGGMIYTEGSIGSIVALAGAAGALAMIYDESPKRWVLALYAALLVSAFIVLSDGIHGGLDGTVVFAVAVVAVALPIGFDLVLSDLGRRLRVNSRLGVGTVVSFLTLVLPLTALVLAQAHQRARTEDEDLLQEIAQKLRREPGSLVLSEVDPSKRAMLENRIAIRTNDKTYRLSDAEFQKETREYTVRQDTDNRGVRKSDVLTREAEERMRVILKLQGTEVPDDVVVFSHRGPMTIIEKKVALGKDADDQS
;
A
#
# COMPACT_ATOMS: atom_id res chain seq x y z
N MET A 1 -23.21 -35.91 25.01
CA MET A 1 -23.24 -34.60 25.69
C MET A 1 -22.03 -33.79 25.24
N PRO A 2 -22.20 -32.72 24.44
CA PRO A 2 -21.08 -31.85 24.07
C PRO A 2 -20.56 -31.18 25.34
N ARG A 3 -19.26 -31.27 25.62
CA ARG A 3 -18.64 -30.62 26.78
C ARG A 3 -18.74 -29.10 26.59
N PRO A 4 -19.58 -28.36 27.35
CA PRO A 4 -19.79 -26.91 27.16
C PRO A 4 -18.50 -26.09 27.33
N HIS A 5 -17.48 -26.71 27.90
CA HIS A 5 -16.17 -26.16 28.20
C HIS A 5 -15.18 -26.13 27.03
N LEU A 6 -15.39 -26.95 25.97
CA LEU A 6 -14.55 -26.96 24.76
C LEU A 6 -14.97 -25.86 23.77
N GLY A 7 -16.25 -25.54 23.71
CA GLY A 7 -16.78 -24.56 22.77
C GLY A 7 -16.24 -23.14 22.98
N THR A 8 -16.14 -22.68 24.23
CA THR A 8 -15.64 -21.32 24.55
C THR A 8 -14.15 -21.15 24.24
N PHE A 9 -13.35 -22.20 24.44
CA PHE A 9 -11.94 -22.20 24.07
C PHE A 9 -11.76 -22.22 22.54
N ALA A 10 -12.54 -23.04 21.82
CA ALA A 10 -12.53 -23.10 20.37
C ALA A 10 -12.94 -21.76 19.72
N ILE A 11 -13.95 -21.08 20.27
CA ILE A 11 -14.32 -19.72 19.85
C ILE A 11 -13.16 -18.76 20.07
N GLY A 12 -12.50 -18.83 21.23
CA GLY A 12 -11.33 -18.01 21.52
C GLY A 12 -10.21 -18.24 20.50
N LEU A 13 -9.90 -19.51 20.21
CA LEU A 13 -8.92 -19.91 19.19
C LEU A 13 -9.23 -19.27 17.84
N VAL A 14 -10.44 -19.47 17.31
CA VAL A 14 -10.88 -18.92 16.02
C VAL A 14 -10.78 -17.40 16.00
N PHE A 15 -11.19 -16.74 17.08
CA PHE A 15 -11.13 -15.29 17.16
C PHE A 15 -9.68 -14.77 17.10
N GLY A 16 -8.76 -15.38 17.84
CA GLY A 16 -7.35 -14.99 17.81
C GLY A 16 -6.66 -15.34 16.48
N THR A 17 -7.02 -16.45 15.83
CA THR A 17 -6.47 -16.79 14.50
C THR A 17 -6.93 -15.80 13.43
N VAL A 18 -8.24 -15.49 13.39
CA VAL A 18 -8.80 -14.52 12.44
C VAL A 18 -8.18 -13.14 12.65
N THR A 19 -7.99 -12.74 13.91
CA THR A 19 -7.31 -11.47 14.24
C THR A 19 -5.87 -11.45 13.75
N ALA A 20 -5.11 -12.53 13.96
CA ALA A 20 -3.73 -12.62 13.47
C ALA A 20 -3.63 -12.57 11.95
N VAL A 21 -4.53 -13.24 11.23
CA VAL A 21 -4.59 -13.20 9.76
C VAL A 21 -4.93 -11.80 9.27
N ALA A 22 -5.97 -11.18 9.81
CA ALA A 22 -6.37 -9.82 9.43
C ALA A 22 -5.25 -8.81 9.68
N LEU A 23 -4.59 -8.89 10.84
CA LEU A 23 -3.49 -8.01 11.19
C LEU A 23 -2.27 -8.20 10.30
N ALA A 24 -1.92 -9.45 9.96
CA ALA A 24 -0.80 -9.73 9.05
C ALA A 24 -1.06 -9.15 7.64
N LEU A 25 -2.27 -9.33 7.11
CA LEU A 25 -2.67 -8.76 5.82
C LEU A 25 -2.67 -7.22 5.86
N ALA A 26 -3.27 -6.63 6.88
CA ALA A 26 -3.24 -5.18 7.08
C ALA A 26 -1.81 -4.66 7.19
N GLY A 27 -0.91 -5.37 7.89
CA GLY A 27 0.50 -5.03 8.00
C GLY A 27 1.21 -5.01 6.64
N GLY A 28 0.90 -5.95 5.75
CA GLY A 28 1.38 -5.95 4.36
C GLY A 28 0.93 -4.71 3.60
N MET A 29 -0.34 -4.32 3.72
CA MET A 29 -0.92 -3.13 3.07
C MET A 29 -0.30 -1.83 3.60
N ILE A 30 -0.20 -1.71 4.92
CA ILE A 30 0.45 -0.57 5.57
C ILE A 30 1.91 -0.45 5.11
N TYR A 31 2.62 -1.56 4.98
CA TYR A 31 3.99 -1.59 4.48
C TYR A 31 4.07 -1.10 3.03
N THR A 32 3.19 -1.56 2.15
CA THR A 32 3.20 -1.16 0.73
C THR A 32 2.85 0.30 0.52
N GLU A 33 1.98 0.87 1.36
CA GLU A 33 1.53 2.26 1.25
C GLU A 33 2.33 3.24 2.10
N GLY A 34 3.08 2.76 3.11
CA GLY A 34 3.84 3.61 4.04
C GLY A 34 2.97 4.43 5.00
N SER A 35 1.75 3.98 5.31
CA SER A 35 0.78 4.74 6.12
C SER A 35 1.06 4.66 7.63
N ILE A 36 1.81 5.62 8.15
CA ILE A 36 2.10 5.74 9.60
C ILE A 36 0.81 5.94 10.42
N GLY A 37 -0.15 6.69 9.88
CA GLY A 37 -1.43 6.97 10.55
C GLY A 37 -2.20 5.69 10.89
N SER A 38 -2.21 4.71 9.98
CA SER A 38 -2.86 3.41 10.20
C SER A 38 -2.20 2.61 11.32
N ILE A 39 -0.88 2.68 11.47
CA ILE A 39 -0.15 2.02 12.58
C ILE A 39 -0.56 2.64 13.91
N VAL A 40 -0.56 3.98 13.98
CA VAL A 40 -0.93 4.71 15.20
C VAL A 40 -2.39 4.44 15.58
N ALA A 41 -3.31 4.45 14.61
CA ALA A 41 -4.71 4.15 14.84
C ALA A 41 -4.93 2.73 15.39
N LEU A 42 -4.26 1.73 14.79
CA LEU A 42 -4.36 0.34 15.22
C LEU A 42 -3.77 0.12 16.62
N ALA A 43 -2.55 0.57 16.85
CA ALA A 43 -1.87 0.44 18.14
C ALA A 43 -2.60 1.23 19.23
N GLY A 44 -3.07 2.43 18.90
CA GLY A 44 -3.85 3.29 19.79
C GLY A 44 -5.18 2.66 20.20
N ALA A 45 -5.94 2.09 19.26
CA ALA A 45 -7.22 1.46 19.58
C ALA A 45 -7.06 0.22 20.47
N ALA A 46 -6.13 -0.67 20.11
CA ALA A 46 -5.84 -1.87 20.91
C ALA A 46 -5.31 -1.49 22.31
N GLY A 47 -4.39 -0.52 22.37
CA GLY A 47 -3.82 0.00 23.61
C GLY A 47 -4.85 0.66 24.52
N ALA A 48 -5.76 1.47 23.97
CA ALA A 48 -6.82 2.13 24.73
C ALA A 48 -7.73 1.12 25.44
N LEU A 49 -8.20 0.08 24.74
CA LEU A 49 -9.02 -0.95 25.37
C LEU A 49 -8.24 -1.81 26.37
N ALA A 50 -6.95 -2.08 26.10
CA ALA A 50 -6.11 -2.76 27.06
C ALA A 50 -5.95 -1.97 28.37
N MET A 51 -5.77 -0.64 28.28
CA MET A 51 -5.63 0.26 29.43
C MET A 51 -6.95 0.45 30.20
N ILE A 52 -8.06 0.68 29.49
CA ILE A 52 -9.38 0.89 30.12
C ILE A 52 -9.80 -0.33 30.95
N TYR A 53 -9.42 -1.53 30.51
CA TYR A 53 -9.80 -2.79 31.14
C TYR A 53 -8.64 -3.50 31.83
N ASP A 54 -7.56 -2.81 32.20
CA ASP A 54 -6.28 -3.42 32.61
C ASP A 54 -6.39 -4.50 33.71
N GLU A 55 -7.26 -4.28 34.71
CA GLU A 55 -7.47 -5.23 35.81
C GLU A 55 -8.41 -6.40 35.45
N SER A 56 -8.96 -6.41 34.24
CA SER A 56 -9.99 -7.35 33.82
C SER A 56 -9.45 -8.40 32.84
N PRO A 57 -9.83 -9.69 32.98
CA PRO A 57 -9.46 -10.74 32.03
C PRO A 57 -10.01 -10.49 30.60
N LYS A 58 -10.96 -9.56 30.44
CA LYS A 58 -11.49 -9.16 29.13
C LYS A 58 -10.56 -8.24 28.35
N ARG A 59 -9.53 -7.65 28.97
CA ARG A 59 -8.62 -6.68 28.33
C ARG A 59 -8.04 -7.17 27.01
N TRP A 60 -7.57 -8.42 26.98
CA TRP A 60 -6.92 -8.99 25.81
C TRP A 60 -7.89 -9.29 24.68
N VAL A 61 -9.10 -9.74 25.02
CA VAL A 61 -10.14 -10.04 24.03
C VAL A 61 -10.67 -8.74 23.41
N LEU A 62 -10.85 -7.69 24.21
CA LEU A 62 -11.29 -6.38 23.72
C LEU A 62 -10.20 -5.66 22.93
N ALA A 63 -8.93 -5.74 23.36
CA ALA A 63 -7.81 -5.22 22.59
C ALA A 63 -7.70 -5.89 21.20
N LEU A 64 -7.82 -7.22 21.15
CA LEU A 64 -7.81 -7.96 19.89
C LEU A 64 -9.07 -7.75 19.04
N TYR A 65 -10.21 -7.45 19.66
CA TYR A 65 -11.40 -6.99 18.96
C TYR A 65 -11.16 -5.67 18.22
N ALA A 66 -10.59 -4.66 18.89
CA ALA A 66 -10.24 -3.42 18.21
C ALA A 66 -9.21 -3.65 17.10
N ALA A 67 -8.17 -4.44 17.35
CA ALA A 67 -7.18 -4.78 16.34
C ALA A 67 -7.82 -5.48 15.13
N LEU A 68 -8.76 -6.41 15.35
CA LEU A 68 -9.48 -7.09 14.28
C LEU A 68 -10.32 -6.11 13.46
N LEU A 69 -11.11 -5.25 14.09
CA LEU A 69 -11.97 -4.30 13.38
C LEU A 69 -11.16 -3.33 12.51
N VAL A 70 -10.11 -2.74 13.08
CA VAL A 70 -9.25 -1.80 12.34
C VAL A 70 -8.52 -2.53 11.21
N SER A 71 -7.98 -3.72 11.47
CA SER A 71 -7.28 -4.51 10.44
C SER A 71 -8.20 -4.95 9.31
N ALA A 72 -9.41 -5.43 9.64
CA ALA A 72 -10.40 -5.84 8.66
C ALA A 72 -10.84 -4.66 7.79
N PHE A 73 -11.01 -3.47 8.40
CA PHE A 73 -11.32 -2.26 7.65
C PHE A 73 -10.21 -1.88 6.67
N ILE A 74 -8.94 -1.91 7.10
CA ILE A 74 -7.79 -1.64 6.23
C ILE A 74 -7.80 -2.58 5.01
N VAL A 75 -7.97 -3.89 5.24
CA VAL A 75 -8.01 -4.88 4.15
C VAL A 75 -9.19 -4.68 3.21
N LEU A 76 -10.37 -4.32 3.74
CA LEU A 76 -11.56 -4.08 2.92
C LEU A 76 -11.51 -2.74 2.17
N SER A 77 -10.93 -1.71 2.76
CA SER A 77 -10.85 -0.37 2.18
C SER A 77 -10.01 -0.36 0.91
N ASP A 78 -8.87 -1.05 0.93
CA ASP A 78 -8.01 -1.18 -0.24
C ASP A 78 -8.73 -1.82 -1.42
N GLY A 79 -9.42 -2.95 -1.18
CA GLY A 79 -10.14 -3.67 -2.23
C GLY A 79 -11.29 -2.90 -2.87
N ILE A 80 -11.76 -1.80 -2.26
CA ILE A 80 -12.89 -1.01 -2.74
C ILE A 80 -12.46 0.37 -3.27
N HIS A 81 -11.51 1.04 -2.62
CA HIS A 81 -11.21 2.46 -2.88
C HIS A 81 -9.80 2.70 -3.47
N GLY A 82 -8.95 1.67 -3.60
CA GLY A 82 -7.62 1.80 -4.20
C GLY A 82 -6.63 2.65 -3.39
N GLY A 83 -6.85 2.81 -2.08
CA GLY A 83 -5.92 3.45 -1.15
C GLY A 83 -6.45 3.59 0.27
N LEU A 84 -5.54 3.77 1.25
CA LEU A 84 -5.88 3.97 2.66
C LEU A 84 -5.90 5.45 3.04
N ASP A 85 -7.09 5.99 3.32
CA ASP A 85 -7.23 7.28 4.00
C ASP A 85 -7.04 7.10 5.52
N GLY A 86 -5.89 7.59 6.03
CA GLY A 86 -5.56 7.53 7.45
C GLY A 86 -6.60 8.19 8.37
N THR A 87 -7.35 9.18 7.87
CA THR A 87 -8.43 9.85 8.62
C THR A 87 -9.59 8.90 8.86
N VAL A 88 -9.98 8.14 7.83
CA VAL A 88 -11.07 7.16 7.92
C VAL A 88 -10.65 5.99 8.78
N VAL A 89 -9.40 5.50 8.65
CA VAL A 89 -8.86 4.45 9.52
C VAL A 89 -8.88 4.90 10.99
N PHE A 90 -8.53 6.15 11.26
CA PHE A 90 -8.62 6.72 12.62
C PHE A 90 -10.07 6.80 13.13
N ALA A 91 -11.02 7.22 12.30
CA ALA A 91 -12.43 7.24 12.69
C ALA A 91 -12.94 5.83 13.04
N VAL A 92 -12.55 4.82 12.26
CA VAL A 92 -12.89 3.41 12.54
C VAL A 92 -12.24 2.94 13.84
N ALA A 93 -10.99 3.32 14.11
CA ALA A 93 -10.32 3.03 15.36
C ALA A 93 -11.07 3.61 16.58
N VAL A 94 -11.58 4.85 16.48
CA VAL A 94 -12.41 5.46 17.54
C VAL A 94 -13.70 4.67 17.75
N VAL A 95 -14.40 4.28 16.67
CA VAL A 95 -15.63 3.48 16.76
C VAL A 95 -15.36 2.10 17.38
N ALA A 96 -14.26 1.45 17.00
CA ALA A 96 -13.86 0.15 17.52
C ALA A 96 -13.59 0.17 19.03
N VAL A 97 -13.12 1.30 19.56
CA VAL A 97 -12.95 1.52 21.01
C VAL A 97 -14.29 1.86 21.68
N ALA A 98 -15.10 2.73 21.06
CA ALA A 98 -16.35 3.20 21.64
C ALA A 98 -17.40 2.10 21.79
N LEU A 99 -17.52 1.18 20.82
CA LEU A 99 -18.51 0.10 20.81
C LEU A 99 -18.48 -0.77 22.08
N PRO A 100 -17.35 -1.40 22.45
CA PRO A 100 -17.30 -2.25 23.64
C PRO A 100 -17.49 -1.45 24.95
N ILE A 101 -17.07 -0.19 24.99
CA ILE A 101 -17.30 0.69 26.15
C ILE A 101 -18.80 0.97 26.30
N GLY A 102 -19.45 1.44 25.24
CA GLY A 102 -20.89 1.71 25.23
C GLY A 102 -21.72 0.47 25.56
N PHE A 103 -21.34 -0.69 25.03
CA PHE A 103 -22.01 -1.94 25.35
C PHE A 103 -21.86 -2.34 26.82
N ASP A 104 -20.67 -2.17 27.41
CA ASP A 104 -20.45 -2.47 28.83
C ASP A 104 -21.22 -1.50 29.74
N LEU A 105 -21.35 -0.22 29.35
CA LEU A 105 -22.17 0.77 30.05
C LEU A 105 -23.66 0.39 30.05
N VAL A 106 -24.22 0.07 28.88
CA VAL A 106 -25.63 -0.37 28.76
C VAL A 106 -25.87 -1.64 29.59
N LEU A 107 -24.93 -2.60 29.58
CA LEU A 107 -25.04 -3.78 30.42
C LEU A 107 -25.00 -3.43 31.91
N SER A 108 -24.13 -2.49 32.30
CA SER A 108 -24.03 -2.01 33.68
C SER A 108 -25.32 -1.38 34.17
N ASP A 109 -25.99 -0.58 33.34
CA ASP A 109 -27.29 0.01 33.65
C ASP A 109 -28.38 -1.07 33.85
N LEU A 110 -28.26 -2.20 33.16
CA LEU A 110 -29.12 -3.38 33.32
C LEU A 110 -28.73 -4.26 34.53
N GLY A 111 -27.78 -3.82 35.38
CA GLY A 111 -27.24 -4.59 36.50
C GLY A 111 -26.42 -5.81 36.07
N ARG A 112 -26.01 -5.86 34.79
CA ARG A 112 -25.19 -6.93 34.20
C ARG A 112 -23.77 -6.40 33.94
N ARG A 113 -22.84 -7.31 33.63
CA ARG A 113 -21.49 -6.94 33.19
C ARG A 113 -21.10 -7.81 32.02
N LEU A 114 -20.32 -7.28 31.09
CA LEU A 114 -19.73 -8.11 30.04
C LEU A 114 -18.76 -9.11 30.68
N ARG A 115 -19.15 -10.38 30.72
CA ARG A 115 -18.32 -11.47 31.25
C ARG A 115 -17.60 -12.16 30.11
N VAL A 116 -16.30 -11.97 30.04
CA VAL A 116 -15.43 -12.79 29.19
C VAL A 116 -14.96 -14.00 29.99
N ASN A 117 -15.22 -15.18 29.46
CA ASN A 117 -14.73 -16.42 30.05
C ASN A 117 -13.20 -16.47 29.94
N SER A 118 -12.51 -16.74 31.06
CA SER A 118 -11.05 -16.87 31.10
C SER A 118 -10.51 -17.83 30.03
N ARG A 119 -11.22 -18.93 29.74
CA ARG A 119 -10.81 -19.88 28.69
C ARG A 119 -10.91 -19.31 27.28
N LEU A 120 -11.88 -18.44 27.03
CA LEU A 120 -11.97 -17.72 25.76
C LEU A 120 -10.76 -16.80 25.62
N GLY A 121 -10.46 -16.02 26.66
CA GLY A 121 -9.28 -15.15 26.68
C GLY A 121 -7.97 -15.89 26.45
N VAL A 122 -7.76 -17.03 27.12
CA VAL A 122 -6.56 -17.87 26.93
C VAL A 122 -6.50 -18.41 25.50
N GLY A 123 -7.59 -18.97 24.98
CA GLY A 123 -7.63 -19.50 23.61
C GLY A 123 -7.30 -18.43 22.56
N THR A 124 -7.84 -17.22 22.74
CA THR A 124 -7.57 -16.07 21.88
C THR A 124 -6.11 -15.61 21.94
N VAL A 125 -5.56 -15.42 23.14
CA VAL A 125 -4.18 -14.91 23.29
C VAL A 125 -3.19 -15.93 22.74
N VAL A 126 -3.36 -17.21 23.07
CA VAL A 126 -2.47 -18.27 22.58
C VAL A 126 -2.50 -18.34 21.06
N SER A 127 -3.69 -18.42 20.45
CA SER A 127 -3.78 -18.54 18.99
C SER A 127 -3.23 -17.31 18.27
N PHE A 128 -3.55 -16.12 18.77
CA PHE A 128 -3.03 -14.87 18.22
C PHE A 128 -1.50 -14.81 18.29
N LEU A 129 -0.90 -15.03 19.45
CA LEU A 129 0.56 -14.94 19.63
C LEU A 129 1.32 -16.01 18.82
N THR A 130 0.75 -17.22 18.70
CA THR A 130 1.37 -18.29 17.89
C THR A 130 1.40 -17.97 16.40
N LEU A 131 0.46 -17.17 15.90
CA LEU A 131 0.31 -16.93 14.46
C LEU A 131 0.73 -15.54 14.01
N VAL A 132 0.62 -14.51 14.86
CA VAL A 132 0.83 -13.13 14.45
C VAL A 132 2.23 -12.91 13.89
N LEU A 133 3.27 -13.39 14.57
CA LEU A 133 4.65 -13.22 14.12
C LEU A 133 4.95 -13.99 12.82
N PRO A 134 4.69 -15.31 12.70
CA PRO A 134 5.01 -16.03 11.46
C PRO A 134 4.18 -15.53 10.28
N LEU A 135 2.89 -15.21 10.47
CA LEU A 135 2.06 -14.68 9.40
C LEU A 135 2.51 -13.30 8.97
N THR A 136 2.79 -12.40 9.92
CA THR A 136 3.24 -11.05 9.59
C THR A 136 4.58 -11.11 8.87
N ALA A 137 5.53 -11.92 9.34
CA ALA A 137 6.82 -12.10 8.66
C ALA A 137 6.66 -12.62 7.23
N LEU A 138 5.79 -13.61 7.02
CA LEU A 138 5.53 -14.17 5.69
C LEU A 138 4.86 -13.14 4.76
N VAL A 139 3.84 -12.43 5.23
CA VAL A 139 3.15 -11.40 4.44
C VAL A 139 4.07 -10.22 4.13
N LEU A 140 4.88 -9.75 5.09
CA LEU A 140 5.86 -8.69 4.85
C LEU A 140 6.93 -9.13 3.85
N ALA A 141 7.42 -10.37 3.94
CA ALA A 141 8.38 -10.89 2.99
C ALA A 141 7.81 -10.94 1.57
N GLN A 142 6.56 -11.39 1.41
CA GLN A 142 5.86 -11.40 0.13
C GLN A 142 5.61 -9.99 -0.40
N ALA A 143 5.15 -9.07 0.45
CA ALA A 143 4.92 -7.67 0.11
C ALA A 143 6.22 -6.98 -0.30
N HIS A 144 7.32 -7.24 0.43
CA HIS A 144 8.63 -6.72 0.10
C HIS A 144 9.15 -7.27 -1.23
N GLN A 145 9.02 -8.58 -1.48
CA GLN A 145 9.41 -9.18 -2.76
C GLN A 145 8.62 -8.61 -3.93
N ARG A 146 7.29 -8.51 -3.81
CA ARG A 146 6.44 -7.89 -4.84
C ARG A 146 6.81 -6.43 -5.08
N ALA A 147 6.96 -5.66 -4.00
CA ALA A 147 7.37 -4.26 -4.08
C ALA A 147 8.72 -4.11 -4.78
N ARG A 148 9.68 -5.00 -4.48
CA ARG A 148 10.99 -4.99 -5.13
C ARG A 148 10.89 -5.28 -6.63
N THR A 149 10.11 -6.28 -7.03
CA THR A 149 9.93 -6.61 -8.46
C THR A 149 9.23 -5.48 -9.21
N GLU A 150 8.13 -4.95 -8.68
CA GLU A 150 7.41 -3.81 -9.27
C GLU A 150 8.32 -2.57 -9.42
N ASP A 151 9.09 -2.27 -8.37
CA ASP A 151 9.97 -1.10 -8.36
C ASP A 151 11.20 -1.33 -9.26
N GLU A 152 11.68 -2.56 -9.41
CA GLU A 152 12.77 -2.93 -10.33
C GLU A 152 12.34 -2.77 -11.79
N ASP A 153 11.15 -3.25 -12.14
CA ASP A 153 10.55 -3.08 -13.47
C ASP A 153 10.34 -1.58 -13.78
N LEU A 154 9.82 -0.83 -12.81
CA LEU A 154 9.65 0.62 -12.94
C LEU A 154 10.98 1.34 -13.12
N LEU A 155 11.99 1.04 -12.30
CA LEU A 155 13.34 1.62 -12.44
C LEU A 155 13.99 1.23 -13.76
N GLN A 156 13.75 0.01 -14.26
CA GLN A 156 14.25 -0.42 -15.57
C GLN A 156 13.60 0.34 -16.71
N GLU A 157 12.30 0.55 -16.68
CA GLU A 157 11.59 1.37 -17.66
C GLU A 157 12.08 2.82 -17.63
N ILE A 158 12.22 3.40 -16.44
CA ILE A 158 12.76 4.75 -16.26
C ILE A 158 14.17 4.83 -16.82
N ALA A 159 15.05 3.88 -16.49
CA ALA A 159 16.43 3.87 -16.98
C ALA A 159 16.51 3.81 -18.52
N GLN A 160 15.58 3.13 -19.18
CA GLN A 160 15.54 3.06 -20.65
C GLN A 160 15.03 4.35 -21.30
N LYS A 161 14.08 5.03 -20.66
CA LYS A 161 13.39 6.22 -21.16
C LYS A 161 14.01 7.54 -20.70
N LEU A 162 14.93 7.49 -19.73
CA LEU A 162 15.63 8.67 -19.22
C LEU A 162 16.62 9.17 -20.27
N ARG A 163 16.53 10.47 -20.58
CA ARG A 163 17.40 11.18 -21.49
C ARG A 163 17.93 12.45 -20.84
N ARG A 164 19.13 12.83 -21.26
CA ARG A 164 19.77 14.08 -20.88
C ARG A 164 19.28 15.16 -21.82
N GLU A 165 18.87 16.29 -21.28
CA GLU A 165 18.60 17.51 -22.04
C GLU A 165 19.36 18.68 -21.40
N PRO A 166 19.64 19.77 -22.13
CA PRO A 166 20.36 20.91 -21.56
C PRO A 166 19.67 21.48 -20.31
N GLY A 167 20.27 21.27 -19.15
CA GLY A 167 19.76 21.75 -17.85
C GLY A 167 18.60 20.92 -17.25
N SER A 168 18.25 19.77 -17.84
CA SER A 168 17.16 18.93 -17.36
C SER A 168 17.38 17.43 -17.60
N LEU A 169 16.68 16.62 -16.84
CA LEU A 169 16.51 15.19 -17.10
C LEU A 169 15.08 14.96 -17.55
N VAL A 170 14.91 14.23 -18.65
CA VAL A 170 13.61 14.01 -19.27
C VAL A 170 13.31 12.53 -19.36
N LEU A 171 12.15 12.12 -18.84
CA LEU A 171 11.56 10.82 -19.14
C LEU A 171 10.52 11.02 -20.24
N SER A 172 10.75 10.39 -21.38
CA SER A 172 9.82 10.44 -22.51
C SER A 172 8.93 9.19 -22.55
N GLU A 173 7.73 9.32 -23.12
CA GLU A 173 6.83 8.19 -23.40
C GLU A 173 6.41 7.39 -22.15
N VAL A 174 6.16 8.07 -21.05
CA VAL A 174 5.65 7.47 -19.81
C VAL A 174 4.13 7.30 -19.92
N ASP A 175 3.62 6.17 -19.44
CA ASP A 175 2.18 5.93 -19.33
C ASP A 175 1.56 6.85 -18.25
N PRO A 176 0.52 7.65 -18.55
CA PRO A 176 -0.14 8.52 -17.58
C PRO A 176 -0.64 7.83 -16.32
N SER A 177 -0.99 6.54 -16.39
CA SER A 177 -1.42 5.74 -15.23
C SER A 177 -0.34 5.60 -14.16
N LYS A 178 0.95 5.74 -14.54
CA LYS A 178 2.09 5.62 -13.62
C LYS A 178 2.46 6.93 -12.94
N ARG A 179 1.79 8.04 -13.25
CA ARG A 179 2.09 9.37 -12.70
C ARG A 179 2.17 9.39 -11.18
N ALA A 180 1.17 8.85 -10.50
CA ALA A 180 1.13 8.85 -9.04
C ALA A 180 2.25 8.01 -8.42
N MET A 181 2.70 6.95 -9.10
CA MET A 181 3.85 6.15 -8.65
C MET A 181 5.16 6.94 -8.83
N LEU A 182 5.33 7.62 -9.96
CA LEU A 182 6.52 8.45 -10.20
C LEU A 182 6.61 9.61 -9.20
N GLU A 183 5.53 10.36 -9.01
CA GLU A 183 5.48 11.49 -8.07
C GLU A 183 5.79 11.07 -6.63
N ASN A 184 5.21 9.96 -6.16
CA ASN A 184 5.25 9.57 -4.76
C ASN A 184 6.36 8.59 -4.38
N ARG A 185 7.04 7.96 -5.35
CA ARG A 185 7.99 6.87 -5.07
C ARG A 185 9.36 7.05 -5.67
N ILE A 186 9.51 7.86 -6.71
CA ILE A 186 10.79 7.95 -7.42
C ILE A 186 11.52 9.24 -7.09
N ALA A 187 12.81 9.08 -6.78
CA ALA A 187 13.74 10.17 -6.67
C ALA A 187 15.02 9.87 -7.48
N ILE A 188 15.64 10.93 -7.97
CA ILE A 188 16.88 10.89 -8.72
C ILE A 188 17.94 11.62 -7.90
N ARG A 189 19.01 10.91 -7.56
CA ARG A 189 20.19 11.48 -6.92
C ARG A 189 21.27 11.71 -7.98
N THR A 190 21.69 12.97 -8.08
CA THR A 190 22.92 13.38 -8.76
C THR A 190 24.05 13.48 -7.72
N ASN A 191 25.28 13.77 -8.16
CA ASN A 191 26.44 13.86 -7.27
C ASN A 191 26.27 14.86 -6.11
N ASP A 192 25.49 15.93 -6.33
CA ASP A 192 25.36 17.03 -5.37
C ASP A 192 24.01 17.07 -4.64
N LYS A 193 22.95 16.52 -5.24
CA LYS A 193 21.57 16.64 -4.73
C LYS A 193 20.67 15.47 -5.07
N THR A 194 19.67 15.28 -4.23
CA THR A 194 18.53 14.40 -4.47
C THR A 194 17.34 15.24 -4.91
N TYR A 195 16.76 14.87 -6.04
CA TYR A 195 15.58 15.48 -6.63
C TYR A 195 14.42 14.49 -6.60
N ARG A 196 13.29 14.88 -6.04
CA ARG A 196 12.08 14.05 -6.07
C ARG A 196 11.31 14.32 -7.36
N LEU A 197 10.74 13.29 -7.97
CA LEU A 197 9.87 13.49 -9.13
C LEU A 197 8.55 14.18 -8.77
N SER A 198 8.18 14.30 -7.48
CA SER A 198 7.09 15.17 -7.03
C SER A 198 7.27 16.63 -7.47
N ASP A 199 8.52 17.07 -7.65
CA ASP A 199 8.87 18.45 -7.99
C ASP A 199 9.11 18.60 -9.51
N ALA A 200 8.91 17.53 -10.29
CA ALA A 200 9.08 17.52 -11.74
C ALA A 200 7.84 18.03 -12.46
N GLU A 201 8.04 18.50 -13.69
CA GLU A 201 6.98 18.98 -14.57
C GLU A 201 6.43 17.83 -15.41
N PHE A 202 5.14 17.49 -15.23
CA PHE A 202 4.46 16.43 -15.97
C PHE A 202 3.67 17.01 -17.14
N GLN A 203 4.15 16.79 -18.36
CA GLN A 203 3.50 17.23 -19.59
C GLN A 203 2.77 16.05 -20.25
N LYS A 204 1.50 16.24 -20.60
CA LYS A 204 0.70 15.23 -21.31
C LYS A 204 0.90 15.40 -22.82
N GLU A 205 1.26 14.33 -23.50
CA GLU A 205 1.45 14.26 -24.95
C GLU A 205 0.44 13.27 -25.53
N THR A 206 -0.59 13.76 -26.23
CA THR A 206 -1.56 12.88 -26.90
C THR A 206 -1.06 12.59 -28.32
N ARG A 207 -0.76 11.33 -28.64
CA ARG A 207 -0.44 10.91 -30.02
C ARG A 207 -1.66 10.23 -30.63
N GLU A 208 -2.21 10.84 -31.68
CA GLU A 208 -3.28 10.21 -32.47
C GLU A 208 -2.66 9.27 -33.51
N TYR A 209 -3.07 8.00 -33.50
CA TYR A 209 -2.75 7.03 -34.53
C TYR A 209 -4.02 6.60 -35.27
N THR A 210 -3.88 6.32 -36.58
CA THR A 210 -4.97 5.74 -37.37
C THR A 210 -4.69 4.25 -37.53
N VAL A 211 -5.50 3.40 -36.92
CA VAL A 211 -5.34 1.94 -37.00
C VAL A 211 -6.22 1.42 -38.13
N ARG A 212 -5.60 0.71 -39.08
CA ARG A 212 -6.32 0.05 -40.19
C ARG A 212 -6.70 -1.35 -39.75
N GLN A 213 -8.00 -1.57 -39.54
CA GLN A 213 -8.51 -2.86 -39.09
C GLN A 213 -9.07 -3.64 -40.29
N ASP A 214 -8.27 -4.55 -40.86
CA ASP A 214 -8.76 -5.49 -41.87
C ASP A 214 -9.58 -6.58 -41.19
N THR A 215 -10.90 -6.49 -41.29
CA THR A 215 -11.81 -7.53 -40.80
C THR A 215 -12.24 -8.40 -41.98
N ASP A 216 -11.67 -9.59 -42.12
CA ASP A 216 -12.06 -10.54 -43.17
C ASP A 216 -13.30 -11.32 -42.74
N ASN A 217 -14.47 -10.80 -43.07
CA ASN A 217 -15.74 -11.50 -42.85
C ASN A 217 -16.14 -12.24 -44.13
N ARG A 218 -16.21 -13.57 -44.01
CA ARG A 218 -16.61 -14.53 -45.05
C ARG A 218 -17.70 -13.97 -45.99
N GLY A 219 -17.29 -13.52 -47.17
CA GLY A 219 -18.12 -13.47 -48.38
C GLY A 219 -18.80 -12.14 -48.75
N VAL A 220 -18.65 -11.02 -48.01
CA VAL A 220 -19.27 -9.75 -48.41
C VAL A 220 -18.34 -8.55 -48.17
N ARG A 221 -18.06 -7.82 -49.27
CA ARG A 221 -17.40 -6.50 -49.39
C ARG A 221 -16.46 -6.06 -48.25
N LYS A 222 -15.16 -5.95 -48.57
CA LYS A 222 -14.17 -5.18 -47.81
C LYS A 222 -14.71 -3.78 -47.52
N SER A 223 -14.91 -3.44 -46.24
CA SER A 223 -15.07 -2.07 -45.77
C SER A 223 -13.81 -1.68 -45.01
N ASP A 224 -13.06 -0.70 -45.52
CA ASP A 224 -11.98 -0.04 -44.78
C ASP A 224 -12.61 0.75 -43.62
N VAL A 225 -12.56 0.22 -42.39
CA VAL A 225 -12.91 0.99 -41.20
C VAL A 225 -11.60 1.54 -40.62
N LEU A 226 -11.40 2.85 -40.77
CA LEU A 226 -10.31 3.59 -40.14
C LEU A 226 -10.75 3.96 -38.73
N THR A 227 -10.23 3.28 -37.71
CA THR A 227 -10.46 3.63 -36.31
C THR A 227 -9.34 4.57 -35.87
N ARG A 228 -9.71 5.77 -35.39
CA ARG A 228 -8.76 6.67 -34.72
C ARG A 228 -8.58 6.18 -33.29
N GLU A 229 -7.36 5.80 -32.94
CA GLU A 229 -6.97 5.50 -31.57
C GLU A 229 -6.03 6.60 -31.08
N ALA A 230 -6.36 7.21 -29.95
CA ALA A 230 -5.50 8.21 -29.31
C ALA A 230 -4.74 7.52 -28.17
N GLU A 231 -3.41 7.48 -28.27
CA GLU A 231 -2.55 7.00 -27.20
C GLU A 231 -2.08 8.21 -26.39
N GLU A 232 -2.49 8.27 -25.12
CA GLU A 232 -2.04 9.31 -24.20
C GLU A 232 -0.68 8.90 -23.62
N ARG A 233 0.33 9.74 -23.83
CA ARG A 233 1.67 9.60 -23.24
C ARG A 233 1.98 10.79 -22.36
N MET A 234 3.01 10.66 -21.55
CA MET A 234 3.45 11.68 -20.60
C MET A 234 4.96 11.86 -20.72
N ARG A 235 5.39 13.11 -20.64
CA ARG A 235 6.78 13.52 -20.56
C ARG A 235 7.02 14.13 -19.19
N VAL A 236 8.03 13.65 -18.48
CA VAL A 236 8.37 14.12 -17.13
C VAL A 236 9.69 14.87 -17.21
N ILE A 237 9.70 16.15 -16.85
CA ILE A 237 10.85 17.03 -16.97
C ILE A 237 11.31 17.43 -15.58
N LEU A 238 12.51 17.00 -15.21
CA LEU A 238 13.16 17.38 -13.97
C LEU A 238 14.22 18.46 -14.25
N LYS A 239 13.96 19.68 -13.80
CA LYS A 239 14.88 20.82 -13.94
C LYS A 239 16.01 20.73 -12.91
N LEU A 240 17.25 20.64 -13.38
CA LEU A 240 18.43 20.67 -12.52
C LEU A 240 18.77 22.14 -12.27
N GLN A 241 18.45 22.65 -11.08
CA GLN A 241 18.57 24.07 -10.69
C GLN A 241 20.02 24.61 -10.72
N GLY A 242 20.59 24.79 -11.92
CA GLY A 242 21.96 25.29 -12.13
C GLY A 242 23.07 24.23 -11.97
N THR A 243 22.71 22.95 -11.90
CA THR A 243 23.68 21.84 -11.80
C THR A 243 23.89 21.25 -13.19
N GLU A 244 25.15 21.04 -13.59
CA GLU A 244 25.45 20.32 -14.83
C GLU A 244 24.82 18.92 -14.78
N VAL A 245 24.25 18.48 -15.90
CA VAL A 245 23.68 17.13 -15.99
C VAL A 245 24.85 16.14 -15.94
N PRO A 246 24.95 15.28 -14.91
CA PRO A 246 26.05 14.33 -14.80
C PRO A 246 25.94 13.22 -15.84
N ASP A 247 27.05 12.52 -16.11
CA ASP A 247 27.07 11.38 -17.04
C ASP A 247 26.38 10.13 -16.46
N ASP A 248 26.21 10.09 -15.14
CA ASP A 248 25.51 9.06 -14.40
C ASP A 248 24.60 9.64 -13.32
N VAL A 249 23.44 8.99 -13.13
CA VAL A 249 22.50 9.32 -12.06
C VAL A 249 22.07 8.06 -11.33
N VAL A 250 21.76 8.18 -10.04
CA VAL A 250 21.17 7.09 -9.27
C VAL A 250 19.68 7.35 -9.16
N VAL A 251 18.88 6.52 -9.82
CA VAL A 251 17.43 6.54 -9.66
C VAL A 251 17.07 5.53 -8.58
N PHE A 252 16.25 5.92 -7.62
CA PHE A 252 15.84 5.02 -6.54
C PHE A 252 14.36 5.15 -6.24
N SER A 253 13.78 4.01 -5.85
CA SER A 253 12.39 3.89 -5.44
C SER A 253 12.28 3.85 -3.92
N HIS A 254 11.34 4.61 -3.37
CA HIS A 254 11.01 4.64 -1.95
C HIS A 254 9.55 4.26 -1.70
N ARG A 255 9.32 3.53 -0.61
CA ARG A 255 7.99 3.27 -0.04
C ARG A 255 8.01 3.70 1.43
N GLY A 256 7.33 4.81 1.72
CA GLY A 256 7.47 5.50 3.01
C GLY A 256 8.91 5.98 3.25
N PRO A 257 9.50 5.73 4.44
CA PRO A 257 10.87 6.15 4.75
C PRO A 257 11.96 5.21 4.21
N MET A 258 11.60 4.09 3.58
CA MET A 258 12.55 3.08 3.11
C MET A 258 12.83 3.20 1.62
N THR A 259 14.12 3.21 1.26
CA THR A 259 14.56 2.93 -0.10
C THR A 259 14.50 1.43 -0.36
N ILE A 260 13.75 1.02 -1.39
CA ILE A 260 13.56 -0.40 -1.72
C ILE A 260 14.64 -0.88 -2.68
N ILE A 261 14.94 -0.07 -3.71
CA ILE A 261 15.90 -0.40 -4.74
C ILE A 261 16.52 0.88 -5.32
N GLU A 262 17.80 0.79 -5.67
CA GLU A 262 18.53 1.84 -6.37
C GLU A 262 19.10 1.27 -7.66
N LYS A 263 19.08 2.07 -8.73
CA LYS A 263 19.67 1.72 -10.02
C LYS A 263 20.52 2.87 -10.51
N LYS A 264 21.79 2.57 -10.78
CA LYS A 264 22.69 3.50 -11.45
C LYS A 264 22.38 3.50 -12.94
N VAL A 265 22.07 4.66 -13.48
CA VAL A 265 21.74 4.87 -14.90
C VAL A 265 22.84 5.70 -15.51
N ALA A 266 23.53 5.13 -16.51
CA ALA A 266 24.44 5.90 -17.34
C ALA A 266 23.61 6.66 -18.38
N LEU A 267 23.75 7.97 -18.40
CA LEU A 267 23.12 8.83 -19.39
C LEU A 267 24.05 8.83 -20.60
N GLY A 268 23.59 8.24 -21.70
CA GLY A 268 24.34 8.29 -22.95
C GLY A 268 24.64 9.73 -23.32
N LYS A 269 25.89 10.03 -23.72
CA LYS A 269 26.17 11.27 -24.44
C LYS A 269 25.34 11.24 -25.71
N ASP A 270 24.48 12.23 -25.93
CA ASP A 270 23.77 12.34 -27.19
C ASP A 270 24.80 12.37 -28.32
N ALA A 271 24.50 11.58 -29.35
CA ALA A 271 25.26 11.45 -30.57
C ALA A 271 25.10 12.74 -31.40
N ASP A 272 25.76 13.81 -30.97
CA ASP A 272 25.98 15.03 -31.77
C ASP A 272 27.37 14.96 -32.44
N ASP A 273 27.59 13.90 -33.24
CA ASP A 273 28.79 13.79 -34.09
C ASP A 273 28.48 13.04 -35.40
N GLN A 274 27.36 13.41 -36.03
CA GLN A 274 27.14 13.17 -37.46
C GLN A 274 26.68 14.46 -38.14
N SER A 275 27.62 15.39 -38.27
CA SER A 275 27.61 16.44 -39.29
C SER A 275 28.54 16.06 -40.43
#